data_AF-A0A3P8GFI8-F1
#
_entry.id   AF-A0A3P8GFI8-F1
#
_cell.length_a   1.000
_cell.length_b   1.000
_cell.length_c   1.000
_cell.angle_alpha   90.00
_cell.angle_beta   90.00
_cell.angle_gamma   90.00
#
_symmetry.space_group_name_H-M   'P 1'
#
loop_
_entity.id
_entity.type
_entity.pdbx_description
1 polymer ?
#
loop_
_entity_poly.entity_id
_entity_poly.type
_entity_poly.pdbx_seq_one_letter_code
_entity_poly.pdbx_strand_id
1 'polypeptide(L)'
;MDRMKDVVDAQLSDQQAGFRKDRSCTDRIATLRIIVEQSVEWNSSEYINFIDYEKAFDSVDRRTLWKLLRHSEKIVKIIRNSYNGLQCKVVHG
;
A
#
# COMPACT_ATOMS: atom_id res chain seq x y z
N MET A 1 3.73 1.86 16.46
CA MET A 1 3.44 2.48 15.15
C MET A 1 2.19 3.36 15.19
N ASP A 2 1.36 3.26 16.24
CA ASP A 2 0.10 4.01 16.37
C ASP A 2 0.26 5.53 16.38
N ARG A 3 1.45 6.03 16.74
CA ARG A 3 1.77 7.46 16.82
C ARG A 3 1.65 8.21 15.49
N MET A 4 1.75 7.53 14.35
CA MET A 4 1.59 8.16 13.03
C MET A 4 0.28 7.77 12.35
N LYS A 5 -0.51 6.89 12.98
CA LYS A 5 -1.64 6.23 12.34
C LYS A 5 -2.68 7.25 11.88
N ASP A 6 -3.13 8.13 12.75
CA ASP A 6 -4.21 9.07 12.42
C ASP A 6 -3.81 10.04 11.30
N VAL A 7 -2.55 10.50 11.32
CA VAL A 7 -2.01 11.39 10.27
C VAL A 7 -1.93 10.68 8.93
N VAL A 8 -1.47 9.43 8.91
CA VAL A 8 -1.34 8.64 7.68
C VAL A 8 -2.72 8.23 7.18
N ASP A 9 -3.59 7.70 8.04
CA ASP A 9 -4.94 7.26 7.69
C ASP A 9 -5.81 8.41 7.13
N ALA A 10 -5.61 9.65 7.59
CA ALA A 10 -6.27 10.83 7.05
C ALA A 10 -5.80 11.22 5.64
N GLN A 11 -4.61 10.78 5.21
CA GLN A 11 -4.06 11.06 3.88
C GLN A 11 -4.29 9.92 2.88
N LEU A 12 -4.59 8.71 3.37
CA LEU A 12 -4.86 7.56 2.51
C LEU A 12 -6.25 7.66 1.90
N SER A 13 -6.37 7.29 0.63
CA SER A 13 -7.67 7.19 -0.04
C SER A 13 -8.52 6.10 0.63
N ASP A 14 -9.84 6.27 0.61
CA ASP A 14 -10.79 5.26 1.11
C ASP A 14 -10.71 3.96 0.31
N GLN A 15 -10.32 4.06 -0.96
CA GLN A 15 -9.95 2.95 -1.81
C GLN A 15 -8.55 2.39 -1.51
N GLN A 16 -7.92 2.65 -0.35
CA GLN A 16 -6.79 1.85 0.14
C GLN A 16 -7.21 1.00 1.34
N ALA A 17 -7.10 -0.33 1.22
CA ALA A 17 -7.49 -1.28 2.27
C ALA A 17 -6.28 -1.96 2.90
N GLY A 18 -5.21 -2.17 2.11
CA GLY A 18 -3.98 -2.75 2.60
C GLY A 18 -3.36 -1.90 3.72
N PHE A 19 -2.88 -2.59 4.75
CA PHE A 19 -2.21 -1.99 5.93
C PHE A 19 -3.06 -0.98 6.72
N ARG A 20 -4.40 -0.98 6.57
CA ARG A 20 -5.31 -0.17 7.37
C ARG A 20 -6.10 -1.03 8.35
N LYS A 21 -6.32 -0.51 9.55
CA LYS A 21 -7.11 -1.20 10.57
C LYS A 21 -8.57 -1.32 10.10
N ASP A 22 -9.19 -2.46 10.37
CA ASP A 22 -10.61 -2.71 10.10
C ASP A 22 -11.00 -2.60 8.60
N ARG A 23 -10.04 -2.74 7.68
CA ARG A 23 -10.26 -2.76 6.22
C ARG A 23 -9.78 -4.09 5.64
N SER A 24 -10.56 -4.67 4.73
CA SER A 24 -10.24 -5.91 4.01
C SER A 24 -10.35 -5.72 2.49
N CYS A 25 -9.76 -6.65 1.73
CA CYS A 25 -9.93 -6.75 0.27
C CYS A 25 -11.30 -7.34 -0.13
N THR A 26 -12.01 -7.98 0.80
CA THR A 26 -13.27 -8.72 0.52
C THR A 26 -14.29 -7.90 -0.26
N ASP A 27 -14.57 -6.67 0.18
CA ASP A 27 -15.57 -5.79 -0.48
C ASP A 27 -15.14 -5.41 -1.91
N ARG A 28 -13.83 -5.31 -2.17
CA ARG A 28 -13.31 -4.97 -3.50
C ARG A 28 -13.41 -6.16 -4.44
N ILE A 29 -13.15 -7.36 -3.94
CA ILE A 29 -13.34 -8.59 -4.71
C ILE A 29 -14.82 -8.75 -5.06
N ALA A 30 -15.70 -8.52 -4.09
CA ALA A 30 -17.15 -8.54 -4.32
C ALA A 30 -17.58 -7.48 -5.35
N THR A 31 -17.06 -6.25 -5.23
CA THR A 31 -17.35 -5.17 -6.19
C THR A 31 -16.86 -5.52 -7.60
N LEU A 32 -15.63 -6.03 -7.73
CA LEU A 32 -15.08 -6.46 -9.02
C LEU A 32 -15.93 -7.57 -9.64
N ARG A 33 -16.35 -8.54 -8.82
CA ARG A 33 -17.24 -9.62 -9.26
C ARG A 33 -18.57 -9.07 -9.79
N ILE A 34 -19.19 -8.14 -9.08
CA ILE A 34 -20.45 -7.50 -9.50
C ILE A 34 -20.27 -6.76 -10.83
N ILE A 35 -19.17 -6.01 -11.00
CA ILE A 35 -18.86 -5.32 -12.26
C ILE A 35 -18.79 -6.34 -13.40
N VAL A 36 -17.99 -7.41 -13.24
CA VAL A 36 -17.83 -8.46 -14.25
C VAL A 36 -19.16 -9.14 -14.59
N GLU A 37 -20.02 -9.41 -13.59
CA GLU A 37 -21.32 -10.03 -13.81
C GLU A 37 -22.25 -9.11 -14.62
N GLN A 38 -22.29 -7.82 -14.31
CA GLN A 38 -23.09 -6.83 -15.06
C GLN A 38 -22.58 -6.66 -16.49
N SER A 39 -21.27 -6.58 -16.68
CA SER A 39 -20.63 -6.54 -17.99
C SER A 39 -21.12 -7.63 -18.94
N VAL A 40 -21.20 -8.86 -18.43
CA VAL A 40 -21.73 -10.01 -19.16
C VAL A 40 -23.23 -9.88 -19.42
N GLU A 41 -24.01 -9.44 -18.43
CA GLU A 41 -25.46 -9.25 -18.56
C GLU A 41 -25.85 -8.22 -19.63
N TRP A 42 -25.11 -7.11 -19.70
CA TRP A 42 -25.38 -6.00 -20.63
C TRP A 42 -24.65 -6.13 -21.97
N ASN A 43 -23.92 -7.23 -22.19
CA ASN A 43 -23.06 -7.45 -23.36
C ASN A 43 -22.13 -6.24 -23.62
N SER A 44 -21.61 -5.69 -22.53
CA SER A 44 -20.64 -4.60 -22.53
C SER A 44 -19.23 -5.17 -22.62
N SER A 45 -18.27 -4.35 -23.06
CA SER A 45 -16.86 -4.73 -23.12
C SER A 45 -16.08 -4.04 -22.02
N GLU A 46 -15.41 -4.84 -21.19
CA GLU A 46 -14.65 -4.37 -20.05
C GLU A 46 -13.23 -4.91 -20.08
N TYR A 47 -12.30 -4.05 -19.68
CA TYR A 47 -10.88 -4.38 -19.60
C TYR A 47 -10.43 -4.25 -18.15
N ILE A 48 -9.85 -5.32 -17.61
CA ILE A 48 -9.35 -5.36 -16.23
C ILE A 48 -7.84 -5.50 -16.27
N ASN A 49 -7.15 -4.55 -15.64
CA ASN A 49 -5.69 -4.56 -15.53
C ASN A 49 -5.29 -4.85 -14.09
N PHE A 50 -4.51 -5.91 -13.90
CA PHE A 50 -3.86 -6.22 -12.62
C PHE A 50 -2.45 -5.63 -12.64
N ILE A 51 -2.17 -4.73 -11.70
CA ILE A 51 -0.87 -4.07 -11.57
C ILE A 51 -0.27 -4.50 -10.24
N ASP A 52 0.93 -5.08 -10.29
CA ASP A 52 1.71 -5.46 -9.12
C ASP A 52 3.15 -4.93 -9.24
N TYR A 53 3.76 -4.61 -8.10
CA TYR A 53 5.13 -4.07 -8.06
C TYR A 53 6.13 -5.17 -7.69
N GLU A 54 7.07 -5.45 -8.59
CA GLU A 54 8.16 -6.36 -8.28
C GLU A 54 9.02 -5.78 -7.13
N LYS A 55 9.21 -6.59 -6.08
CA LYS A 55 9.97 -6.21 -4.86
C LYS A 55 9.56 -4.84 -4.31
N ALA A 56 8.25 -4.63 -4.11
CA ALA A 56 7.65 -3.34 -3.74
C ALA A 56 8.34 -2.58 -2.59
N PHE A 57 8.94 -3.26 -1.61
CA PHE A 57 9.66 -2.59 -0.52
C PHE A 57 11.13 -2.27 -0.85
N ASP A 58 11.77 -3.10 -1.67
CA ASP A 58 13.17 -2.90 -2.07
C ASP A 58 13.31 -1.84 -3.16
N SER A 59 12.27 -1.66 -3.99
CA SER A 59 12.27 -0.72 -5.12
C SER A 59 11.98 0.74 -4.74
N VAL A 60 11.59 1.01 -3.49
CA VAL A 60 11.27 2.37 -3.02
C VAL A 60 12.54 3.22 -2.91
N ASP A 61 12.58 4.36 -3.61
CA ASP A 61 13.65 5.35 -3.43
C ASP A 61 13.62 5.94 -2.00
N ARG A 62 14.62 5.57 -1.20
CA ARG A 62 14.74 6.00 0.20
C ARG A 62 14.84 7.52 0.33
N ARG A 63 15.46 8.22 -0.63
CA ARG A 63 15.58 9.69 -0.58
C ARG A 63 14.21 10.35 -0.67
N THR A 64 13.36 9.87 -1.57
CA THR A 64 11.98 10.32 -1.72
C THR A 64 11.11 9.93 -0.53
N LEU A 65 11.21 8.69 -0.05
CA LEU A 65 10.49 8.24 1.15
C LEU A 65 10.75 9.14 2.36
N TRP A 66 12.01 9.51 2.60
CA TRP A 66 12.36 10.42 3.70
C TRP A 66 11.80 11.83 3.55
N LYS A 67 11.59 12.31 2.32
CA LYS A 67 10.94 13.60 2.07
C LYS A 67 9.44 13.53 2.37
N LEU A 68 8.79 12.42 2.01
CA LEU A 68 7.36 12.20 2.23
C LEU A 68 7.03 12.05 3.73
N LEU A 69 7.88 11.36 4.49
CA LEU A 69 7.63 11.12 5.93
C LEU A 69 7.97 12.31 6.85
N ARG A 70 8.34 13.48 6.31
CA ARG A 70 8.86 14.64 7.06
C ARG A 70 7.98 15.18 8.18
N HIS A 71 6.72 14.75 8.27
CA HIS A 71 5.78 15.20 9.29
C HIS A 71 6.26 14.97 10.73
N SER A 72 7.09 13.95 10.99
CA SER A 72 7.69 13.74 12.32
C SER A 72 9.19 13.45 12.24
N GLU A 73 10.00 14.50 12.38
CA GLU A 73 11.47 14.40 12.29
C GLU A 73 12.07 13.37 13.26
N LYS A 74 11.55 13.31 14.50
CA LYS A 74 12.00 12.34 15.52
C LYS A 74 11.74 10.89 15.08
N ILE A 75 10.56 10.59 14.57
CA ILE A 75 10.20 9.23 14.14
C ILE A 75 10.96 8.85 12.87
N VAL A 76 11.06 9.76 11.90
CA VAL A 76 11.84 9.55 10.68
C VAL A 76 13.31 9.29 10.99
N LYS A 77 13.90 9.99 11.97
CA LYS A 77 15.28 9.76 12.38
C LYS A 77 15.47 8.35 12.98
N ILE A 78 14.54 7.89 13.81
CA ILE A 78 14.56 6.53 14.38
C ILE A 78 14.46 5.48 13.26
N ILE A 79 13.49 5.64 12.35
CA ILE A 79 13.30 4.71 11.21
C ILE A 79 14.52 4.73 10.30
N ARG A 80 15.05 5.91 9.95
CA ARG A 80 16.25 6.00 9.10
C ARG A 80 17.45 5.31 9.76
N ASN A 81 17.65 5.51 11.06
CA ASN A 81 18.71 4.85 11.79
C ASN A 81 18.56 3.33 11.82
N SER A 82 17.32 2.80 11.87
CA SER A 82 17.11 1.37 11.77
C SER A 82 17.45 0.79 10.39
N TYR A 83 17.57 1.59 9.33
CA TYR A 83 18.04 1.11 8.03
C TYR A 83 19.55 1.30 7.81
N ASN A 84 20.21 2.14 8.59
CA ASN A 84 21.63 2.45 8.40
C ASN A 84 22.51 1.28 8.87
N GLY A 85 23.33 0.74 7.98
CA GLY A 85 24.29 -0.33 8.33
C GLY A 85 23.69 -1.73 8.46
N LEU A 86 22.40 -1.91 8.21
CA LEU A 86 21.77 -3.23 8.16
C LEU A 86 21.77 -3.80 6.73
N GLN A 87 22.17 -5.06 6.60
CA GLN A 87 21.85 -5.90 5.44
C GLN A 87 20.89 -7.01 5.87
N CYS A 88 19.65 -6.94 5.39
CA CYS A 88 18.69 -8.03 5.51
C CYS A 88 18.36 -8.53 4.10
N LYS A 89 18.34 -9.85 3.93
CA LYS A 89 17.89 -10.51 2.70
C LYS A 89 16.74 -11.44 3.05
N VAL A 90 15.68 -11.41 2.24
CA VAL A 90 14.62 -12.42 2.32
C VAL A 90 15.18 -13.74 1.80
N VAL A 91 15.36 -14.71 2.69
CA VAL A 91 15.77 -16.06 2.32
C VAL A 91 14.54 -16.76 1.76
N HIS A 92 14.58 -17.10 0.48
CA HIS A 92 13.54 -17.91 -0.14
C HIS A 92 13.83 -19.38 0.24
N GLY A 93 12.85 -20.04 0.85
CA GLY A 93 12.85 -21.49 1.07
C GLY A 93 12.30 -22.22 -0.14
#